data_AF-A0A380P1K9-F1
#
_entry.id   AF-A0A380P1K9-F1
#
_cell.length_a   1.000
_cell.length_b   1.000
_cell.length_c   1.000
_cell.angle_alpha   90.00
_cell.angle_beta   90.00
_cell.angle_gamma   90.00
#
_symmetry.space_group_name_H-M   'P 1'
#
loop_
_entity.id
_entity.type
_entity.pdbx_description
1 polymer ?
#
loop_
_entity_poly.entity_id
_entity_poly.type
_entity_poly.pdbx_seq_one_letter_code
_entity_poly.pdbx_strand_id
1 'polypeptide(L)'
;MIKAEWEKLKKNKLLRFAMIVIMLIPAIYSVIFLKSMWNPYGALDKLPVAVVNQDQSVKIDGKKVNIGKSMANNLVDSKSLDFKKLTRKKLIRS
;
A
#
# COMPACT_ATOMS: atom_id res chain seq x y z
N MET A 1 -41.57 -0.20 -29.43
CA MET A 1 -41.78 0.23 -28.02
C MET A 1 -40.49 0.84 -27.43
N ILE A 2 -39.37 0.11 -27.41
CA ILE A 2 -38.06 0.58 -26.87
C ILE A 2 -37.56 1.92 -27.47
N LYS A 3 -37.69 2.12 -28.80
CA LYS A 3 -37.30 3.38 -29.47
C LYS A 3 -38.00 4.62 -28.90
N ALA A 4 -39.28 4.50 -28.55
CA ALA A 4 -40.06 5.62 -28.03
C ALA A 4 -39.69 5.96 -26.58
N GLU A 5 -39.30 4.96 -25.80
CA GLU A 5 -38.80 5.14 -24.44
C GLU A 5 -37.43 5.83 -24.46
N TRP A 6 -36.55 5.46 -25.39
CA TRP A 6 -35.25 6.10 -25.58
C TRP A 6 -35.38 7.60 -25.95
N GLU A 7 -36.36 7.94 -26.78
CA GLU A 7 -36.65 9.34 -27.13
C GLU A 7 -37.24 10.14 -25.96
N LYS A 8 -38.05 9.52 -25.09
CA LYS A 8 -38.55 10.15 -23.85
C LYS A 8 -37.43 10.39 -22.84
N LEU A 9 -36.52 9.43 -22.68
CA LEU A 9 -35.32 9.54 -21.84
C LEU A 9 -34.41 10.69 -22.30
N LYS A 10 -34.24 10.84 -23.62
CA LYS A 10 -33.51 11.97 -24.18
C LYS A 10 -34.25 13.28 -23.95
N LYS A 11 -35.56 13.38 -24.17
CA LYS A 11 -36.28 14.67 -24.08
C LYS A 11 -36.45 15.18 -22.64
N ASN A 12 -36.50 14.30 -21.64
CA ASN A 12 -36.66 14.70 -20.24
C ASN A 12 -35.31 14.95 -19.54
N LYS A 13 -35.00 16.23 -19.27
CA LYS A 13 -33.75 16.65 -18.61
C LYS A 13 -33.55 16.02 -17.23
N LEU A 14 -34.61 15.88 -16.43
CA LEU A 14 -34.54 15.33 -15.08
C LEU A 14 -34.21 13.83 -15.10
N LEU A 15 -34.88 13.08 -15.97
CA LEU A 15 -34.64 11.64 -16.11
C LEU A 15 -33.24 11.35 -16.67
N ARG A 16 -32.77 12.18 -17.62
CA ARG A 16 -31.40 12.10 -18.14
C ARG A 16 -30.35 12.36 -17.06
N PHE A 17 -30.57 13.37 -16.21
CA PHE A 17 -29.66 13.68 -15.10
C PHE A 17 -29.61 12.53 -14.08
N ALA A 18 -30.77 11.99 -13.69
CA ALA A 18 -30.83 10.85 -12.78
C ALA A 18 -30.05 9.63 -13.30
N MET A 19 -30.16 9.31 -14.60
CA MET A 19 -29.36 8.24 -15.21
C MET A 19 -27.86 8.52 -15.17
N ILE A 20 -27.43 9.76 -15.45
CA ILE A 20 -26.02 10.14 -15.35
C ILE A 20 -25.51 9.93 -13.93
N VAL A 21 -26.26 10.38 -12.93
CA VAL A 21 -25.88 10.20 -11.51
C VAL A 21 -25.78 8.72 -11.16
N ILE A 22 -26.76 7.89 -11.56
CA ILE A 22 -26.74 6.45 -11.32
C ILE A 22 -25.53 5.78 -11.99
N MET A 23 -25.16 6.21 -13.21
CA MET A 23 -23.96 5.70 -13.90
C MET A 23 -22.66 6.19 -13.27
N LEU A 24 -22.64 7.40 -12.70
CA LEU A 24 -21.46 7.96 -12.06
C LEU A 24 -21.11 7.26 -10.75
N ILE A 25 -22.08 6.77 -9.98
CA ILE A 25 -21.84 6.05 -8.72
C ILE A 25 -20.86 4.87 -8.91
N PRO A 26 -21.13 3.87 -9.77
CA PRO A 26 -20.20 2.78 -10.00
C PRO A 26 -18.94 3.22 -10.76
N ALA A 27 -19.02 4.23 -11.63
CA ALA A 27 -17.85 4.74 -12.34
C ALA A 27 -16.81 5.36 -11.40
N ILE A 28 -17.26 6.22 -10.47
CA ILE A 28 -16.38 6.86 -9.47
C ILE A 28 -15.76 5.80 -8.58
N TYR A 29 -16.56 4.84 -8.10
CA TYR A 29 -16.03 3.71 -7.31
C TYR A 29 -14.94 2.96 -8.08
N SER A 30 -15.20 2.63 -9.34
CA SER A 30 -14.26 1.90 -10.20
C SER A 30 -12.96 2.69 -10.39
N VAL A 31 -13.05 4.00 -10.66
CA VAL A 31 -11.86 4.86 -10.84
C VAL A 31 -11.01 4.92 -9.56
N ILE A 32 -11.63 5.11 -8.40
CA ILE A 32 -10.91 5.15 -7.11
C ILE A 32 -10.26 3.79 -6.83
N PHE A 33 -11.00 2.71 -7.05
CA PHE A 33 -10.52 1.34 -6.85
C PHE A 33 -9.33 1.02 -7.76
N LEU A 34 -9.44 1.26 -9.06
CA LEU A 34 -8.34 1.06 -10.00
C LEU A 34 -7.11 1.92 -9.64
N LYS A 35 -7.33 3.18 -9.25
CA LYS A 35 -6.25 4.06 -8.81
C LYS A 35 -5.52 3.50 -7.58
N SER A 36 -6.27 2.94 -6.62
CA SER A 36 -5.69 2.27 -5.45
C SER A 36 -4.88 1.03 -5.84
N MET A 37 -5.31 0.29 -6.87
CA MET A 37 -4.58 -0.89 -7.37
C MET A 37 -3.33 -0.55 -8.19
N TRP A 38 -3.23 0.64 -8.77
CA TRP A 38 -2.06 1.04 -9.56
C TRP A 38 -0.83 1.33 -8.70
N ASN A 39 -1.03 1.76 -7.45
CA ASN A 39 0.07 2.03 -6.52
C ASN A 39 -0.31 1.72 -5.05
N PRO A 40 -0.63 0.45 -4.72
CA PRO A 40 -1.02 0.05 -3.37
C PRO A 40 0.15 0.18 -2.37
N TYR A 41 1.38 0.17 -2.89
CA TYR A 41 2.61 0.19 -2.11
C TYR A 41 3.33 1.55 -2.10
N GLY A 42 2.72 2.60 -2.66
CA GLY A 42 3.35 3.90 -2.88
C GLY A 42 3.75 4.68 -1.63
N ALA A 43 3.40 4.17 -0.44
CA ALA A 43 3.76 4.74 0.85
C ALA A 43 4.40 3.71 1.78
N LEU A 44 4.86 2.56 1.26
CA LEU A 44 5.54 1.53 2.05
C LEU A 44 6.79 2.08 2.74
N ASP A 45 7.52 2.98 2.08
CA ASP A 45 8.67 3.70 2.61
C ASP A 45 8.38 4.52 3.89
N LYS A 46 7.10 4.74 4.20
CA LYS A 46 6.63 5.45 5.41
C LYS A 46 6.04 4.52 6.46
N LEU A 47 5.93 3.22 6.17
CA LEU A 47 5.39 2.23 7.10
C LEU A 47 6.45 1.89 8.16
N PRO A 48 6.27 2.27 9.44
CA PRO A 48 7.28 2.08 10.47
C PRO A 48 7.43 0.59 10.81
N VAL A 49 8.64 0.06 10.66
CA VAL A 49 8.94 -1.34 10.99
C VAL A 49 10.16 -1.42 11.90
N ALA A 50 9.99 -1.99 13.08
CA ALA A 50 11.07 -2.20 14.02
C ALA A 50 11.87 -3.47 13.69
N VAL A 51 13.19 -3.35 13.55
CA VAL A 51 14.10 -4.50 13.39
C VAL A 51 14.98 -4.61 14.64
N VAL A 52 14.85 -5.73 15.36
CA VAL A 52 15.67 -6.05 16.53
C VAL A 52 16.50 -7.29 16.20
N ASN A 53 17.82 -7.11 16.07
CA ASN A 53 18.72 -8.25 15.85
C ASN A 53 19.13 -8.87 17.20
N GLN A 54 18.83 -10.15 17.39
CA GLN A 54 19.26 -10.96 18.55
C GLN A 54 20.27 -12.05 18.15
N ASP A 55 20.71 -12.06 16.89
CA ASP A 55 21.70 -13.00 16.38
C ASP A 55 23.07 -12.81 17.06
N GLN A 56 23.77 -13.93 17.23
CA GLN A 56 25.11 -13.95 17.82
C GLN A 56 26.17 -14.10 16.73
N SER A 57 27.29 -13.39 16.89
CA SER A 57 28.40 -13.54 15.94
C SER A 57 29.08 -14.89 16.11
N VAL A 58 29.29 -15.60 15.00
CA VAL A 58 30.00 -16.88 14.96
C VAL A 58 31.36 -16.72 14.27
N LYS A 59 32.28 -17.68 14.47
CA LYS A 59 33.52 -17.76 13.70
C LYS A 59 33.39 -18.84 12.65
N ILE A 60 33.64 -18.48 11.39
CA ILE A 60 33.73 -19.40 10.26
C ILE A 60 35.12 -19.21 9.66
N ASP A 61 35.90 -20.28 9.54
CA ASP A 61 37.26 -20.26 8.99
C ASP A 61 38.17 -19.20 9.64
N GLY A 62 38.10 -19.08 10.96
CA GLY A 62 38.86 -18.10 11.74
C GLY A 62 38.36 -16.65 11.64
N LYS A 63 37.42 -16.35 10.74
CA LYS A 63 36.83 -15.01 10.56
C LYS A 63 35.56 -14.87 11.39
N LYS A 64 35.42 -13.75 12.09
CA LYS A 64 34.19 -13.40 12.81
C LYS A 64 33.14 -12.94 11.80
N VAL A 65 32.03 -13.67 11.72
CA VAL A 65 30.90 -13.38 10.84
C VAL A 65 29.71 -12.95 11.69
N ASN A 66 29.00 -11.90 11.24
CA ASN A 66 27.79 -11.42 11.91
C ASN A 66 26.68 -11.21 10.88
N ILE A 67 26.06 -12.31 10.48
CA ILE A 67 25.07 -12.35 9.39
C ILE A 67 23.83 -11.56 9.78
N GLY A 68 23.27 -11.78 10.98
CA GLY A 68 22.09 -11.05 11.43
C GLY A 68 22.30 -9.54 11.51
N LYS A 69 23.51 -9.08 11.87
CA LYS A 69 23.80 -7.63 11.88
C LYS A 69 23.85 -7.06 10.46
N SER A 70 24.47 -7.76 9.51
CA SER A 70 24.53 -7.33 8.11
C SER A 70 23.14 -7.34 7.47
N MET A 71 22.33 -8.38 7.70
CA MET A 71 20.95 -8.45 7.22
C MET A 71 20.10 -7.29 7.79
N ALA A 72 20.19 -7.03 9.10
CA ALA A 72 19.47 -5.92 9.72
C ALA A 72 19.90 -4.55 9.17
N ASN A 73 21.16 -4.39 8.76
CA ASN A 73 21.62 -3.18 8.10
C ASN A 73 21.04 -3.08 6.68
N ASN A 74 21.12 -4.15 5.89
CA ASN A 74 20.59 -4.18 4.53
C ASN A 74 19.08 -3.87 4.47
N LEU A 75 18.31 -4.30 5.47
CA LEU A 75 16.89 -3.95 5.57
C LEU A 75 16.71 -2.43 5.71
N VAL A 76 17.43 -1.79 6.63
CA VAL A 76 17.40 -0.33 6.82
C VAL A 76 17.86 0.41 5.56
N ASP A 77 18.90 -0.08 4.89
CA ASP A 77 19.45 0.55 3.69
C ASP A 77 18.55 0.40 2.45
N SER A 78 17.70 -0.64 2.41
CA SER A 78 16.83 -0.94 1.26
C SER A 78 15.78 0.14 0.97
N LYS A 79 15.42 0.96 1.96
CA LYS A 79 14.35 1.99 1.89
C LYS A 79 12.99 1.46 1.40
N SER A 80 12.79 0.15 1.42
CA SER A 80 11.54 -0.49 1.01
C SER A 80 10.43 -0.26 2.04
N LEU A 81 10.81 -0.12 3.32
CA LEU A 81 9.96 0.25 4.46
C LEU A 81 10.73 1.26 5.35
N ASP A 82 10.04 1.95 6.27
CA ASP A 82 10.67 2.78 7.31
C ASP A 82 11.25 1.89 8.42
N PHE A 83 12.27 1.11 8.05
CA PHE A 83 12.94 0.19 8.97
C PHE A 83 13.76 0.96 10.01
N LYS A 84 13.46 0.72 11.29
CA LYS A 84 14.19 1.29 12.42
C LYS A 84 14.87 0.19 13.21
N LYS A 85 16.19 0.25 13.25
CA LYS A 85 16.98 -0.65 14.09
C LYS A 85 16.81 -0.27 15.55
N LEU A 86 16.25 -1.18 16.34
CA LEU A 86 16.00 -0.97 17.76
C LEU A 86 16.73 -2.03 18.59
N THR A 87 17.06 -1.66 19.83
CA THR A 87 17.48 -2.62 20.86
C THR A 87 16.27 -3.16 21.59
N ARG A 88 16.34 -4.38 22.13
CA ARG A 88 15.24 -5.00 22.90
C ARG A 88 14.68 -4.09 24.01
N LYS A 89 15.57 -3.40 24.74
CA LYS A 89 15.21 -2.44 25.80
C LYS A 89 14.39 -1.25 25.28
N LYS A 90 14.64 -0.81 24.05
CA LYS A 90 13.97 0.31 23.39
C LYS A 90 12.63 -0.09 22.76
N LEU A 91 12.50 -1.34 22.30
CA LEU A 91 11.24 -1.90 21.78
C LEU A 91 10.17 -2.01 22.88
N ILE A 92 10.54 -2.51 24.06
CA ILE A 92 9.60 -2.74 25.19
C ILE A 92 9.06 -1.42 25.78
N ARG A 93 9.68 -0.27 25.45
CA ARG A 93 9.28 1.06 25.93
C ARG A 93 8.49 1.87 24.89
N SER A 94 8.28 1.31 23.70
CA SER A 94 7.54 1.91 22.58
C SER A 94 6.14 1.34 22.49
#